data_AF-A0A3E0MPI2-F1
#
_entry.id   AF-A0A3E0MPI2-F1
#
_cell.length_a   1.000
_cell.length_b   1.000
_cell.length_c   1.000
_cell.angle_alpha   90.00
_cell.angle_beta   90.00
_cell.angle_gamma   90.00
#
_symmetry.space_group_name_H-M   'P 1'
#
loop_
_entity.id
_entity.type
_entity.pdbx_description
1 polymer ?
#
loop_
_entity_poly.entity_id
_entity_poly.type
_entity_poly.pdbx_seq_one_letter_code
_entity_poly.pdbx_strand_id
1 'polypeptide(L)'
;MTFKIHDALDSLRPGAEYVIRGDVIELYQHADPQPTADELQAEINRLEAAQPLVELREERNRRLAETDYFANTDVTMSDAMRDYRQALRDLPANTADPSAPTWPTKPTA
;
A
#
# COMPACT_ATOMS: atom_id res chain seq x y z
N MET A 1 -0.39 9.30 0.61
CA MET A 1 0.72 9.45 1.60
C MET A 1 1.83 10.28 0.96
N THR A 2 2.61 11.06 1.71
CA THR A 2 3.76 11.83 1.15
C THR A 2 5.04 11.28 1.75
N PHE A 3 5.90 10.68 0.93
CA PHE A 3 7.19 10.15 1.38
C PHE A 3 8.21 11.28 1.58
N LYS A 4 9.13 11.06 2.50
CA LYS A 4 10.18 11.99 2.91
C LYS A 4 11.54 11.30 2.87
N ILE A 5 12.58 12.09 3.14
CA ILE A 5 13.97 11.62 3.20
C ILE A 5 14.13 10.43 4.16
N HIS A 6 13.44 10.44 5.30
CA HIS A 6 13.52 9.34 6.27
C HIS A 6 12.95 8.03 5.71
N ASP A 7 11.83 8.06 4.98
CA ASP A 7 11.28 6.85 4.35
C ASP A 7 12.24 6.24 3.33
N ALA A 8 12.91 7.09 2.54
CA ALA A 8 13.91 6.65 1.57
C ALA A 8 15.17 6.09 2.26
N LEU A 9 15.61 6.70 3.36
CA LEU A 9 16.73 6.19 4.16
C LEU A 9 16.39 4.83 4.79
N ASP A 10 15.20 4.68 5.36
CA ASP A 10 14.76 3.42 5.97
C ASP A 10 14.66 2.30 4.93
N SER A 11 14.29 2.64 3.69
CA SER A 11 14.24 1.69 2.57
C SER A 11 15.62 1.32 2.03
N LEU A 12 16.52 2.31 1.81
CA LEU A 12 17.85 2.09 1.22
C LEU A 12 18.88 1.58 2.23
N ARG A 13 18.76 1.97 3.50
CA ARG A 13 19.71 1.72 4.59
C ARG A 13 18.94 1.33 5.86
N PRO A 14 18.30 0.15 5.85
CA PRO A 14 17.52 -0.30 6.99
C PRO A 14 18.41 -0.40 8.24
N GLY A 15 18.02 0.28 9.32
CA GLY A 15 18.78 0.32 10.56
C GLY A 15 19.88 1.39 10.62
N ALA A 16 19.96 2.30 9.65
CA ALA A 16 20.79 3.49 9.78
C ALA A 16 20.27 4.41 10.89
N GLU A 17 21.19 4.93 11.71
CA GLU A 17 20.86 5.98 12.67
C GLU A 17 21.16 7.33 12.04
N TYR A 18 20.17 8.23 12.03
CA TYR A 18 20.32 9.53 11.40
C TYR A 18 19.55 10.63 12.14
N VAL A 19 20.01 11.87 11.96
CA VAL A 19 19.31 13.08 12.43
C VAL A 19 19.07 13.96 11.23
N ILE A 20 17.80 14.30 10.98
CA ILE A 20 17.39 15.21 9.91
C ILE A 20 16.90 16.51 10.53
N ARG A 21 17.39 17.64 10.02
CA ARG A 21 16.83 18.98 10.31
C ARG A 21 16.43 19.66 9.02
N GLY A 22 15.12 19.93 8.88
CA GLY A 22 14.56 20.37 7.61
C GLY A 22 14.79 19.30 6.55
N ASP A 23 15.53 19.64 5.50
CA ASP A 23 15.85 18.74 4.38
C ASP A 23 17.32 18.28 4.37
N VAL A 24 18.04 18.47 5.48
CA VAL A 24 19.47 18.12 5.60
C VAL A 24 19.67 17.01 6.61
N ILE A 25 20.44 16.00 6.21
CA ILE A 25 20.93 14.94 7.10
C ILE A 25 22.15 15.51 7.85
N GLU A 26 21.97 15.83 9.13
CA GLU A 26 23.02 16.39 9.98
C GLU A 26 23.95 15.33 10.56
N LEU A 27 23.41 14.14 10.84
CA LEU A 27 24.15 13.00 11.35
C LEU A 27 23.68 11.75 10.62
N TYR A 28 24.63 10.90 10.27
CA TYR A 28 24.39 9.62 9.61
C TYR A 28 25.40 8.60 10.13
N GLN A 29 24.89 7.49 10.67
CA GLN A 29 25.68 6.36 11.15
C GLN A 29 25.13 5.08 10.53
N HIS A 30 25.92 4.50 9.64
CA HIS A 30 25.67 3.20 9.04
C HIS A 30 27.00 2.67 8.48
N ALA A 31 27.12 1.36 8.25
CA ALA A 31 28.32 0.78 7.65
C ALA A 31 28.53 1.27 6.20
N ASP A 32 27.43 1.37 5.44
CA ASP A 32 27.41 1.88 4.08
C ASP A 32 27.41 3.42 4.03
N PRO A 33 28.02 4.03 3.00
CA PRO A 33 28.03 5.48 2.83
C PRO A 33 26.62 6.06 2.74
N GLN A 34 26.51 7.31 3.16
CA GLN A 34 25.28 8.10 3.08
C GLN A 34 24.81 8.17 1.62
N PRO A 35 23.53 7.82 1.34
CA PRO A 35 22.96 7.98 0.01
C PRO A 35 23.02 9.43 -0.47
N THR A 36 23.23 9.61 -1.78
CA THR A 36 23.17 10.90 -2.44
C THR A 36 21.73 11.43 -2.51
N ALA A 37 21.57 12.74 -2.71
CA ALA A 37 20.24 13.35 -2.86
C ALA A 37 19.45 12.74 -4.05
N ASP A 38 20.15 12.40 -5.14
CA ASP A 38 19.53 11.79 -6.32
C ASP A 38 19.05 10.37 -6.03
N GLU A 39 19.81 9.57 -5.28
CA GLU A 39 19.41 8.22 -4.85
C GLU A 39 18.18 8.28 -3.92
N LEU A 40 18.18 9.23 -2.98
CA LEU A 40 17.05 9.46 -2.08
C LEU A 40 15.80 9.87 -2.86
N GLN A 41 15.92 10.80 -3.81
CA GLN A 41 14.79 11.24 -4.61
C GLN A 41 14.27 10.14 -5.54
N ALA A 42 15.16 9.36 -6.15
CA ALA A 42 14.79 8.22 -6.97
C ALA A 42 14.01 7.18 -6.15
N GLU A 43 14.43 6.96 -4.90
CA GLU A 43 13.75 6.05 -3.99
C GLU A 43 12.38 6.58 -3.55
N ILE A 44 12.28 7.88 -3.22
CA ILE A 44 10.99 8.53 -2.93
C ILE A 44 10.03 8.31 -4.11
N ASN A 45 10.47 8.57 -5.34
CA ASN A 45 9.64 8.39 -6.53
C ASN A 45 9.21 6.91 -6.70
N ARG A 46 10.10 5.96 -6.39
CA ARG A 46 9.80 4.52 -6.43
C ARG A 46 8.73 4.15 -5.41
N LEU A 47 8.84 4.68 -4.18
CA LEU A 47 7.86 4.46 -3.11
C LEU A 47 6.51 5.08 -3.47
N GLU A 48 6.50 6.31 -3.99
CA GLU A 48 5.30 6.97 -4.49
C GLU A 48 4.62 6.18 -5.61
N ALA A 49 5.39 5.65 -6.57
CA ALA A 49 4.86 4.82 -7.65
C ALA A 49 4.28 3.47 -7.16
N ALA A 50 4.82 2.92 -6.06
CA ALA A 50 4.35 1.67 -5.47
C ALA A 50 3.11 1.85 -4.58
N GLN A 51 2.94 3.04 -4.00
CA GLN A 51 1.90 3.34 -3.01
C GLN A 51 0.47 3.06 -3.48
N PRO A 52 0.04 3.41 -4.71
CA PRO A 52 -1.31 3.12 -5.17
C PRO A 52 -1.67 1.63 -5.11
N LEU A 53 -0.71 0.75 -5.37
CA LEU A 53 -0.93 -0.69 -5.32
C LEU A 53 -1.10 -1.20 -3.87
N VAL A 54 -0.40 -0.57 -2.91
CA VAL A 54 -0.54 -0.88 -1.49
C VAL A 54 -1.93 -0.46 -1.01
N GLU A 55 -2.33 0.78 -1.28
CA GLU A 55 -3.64 1.33 -0.89
C GLU A 55 -4.79 0.52 -1.50
N LEU A 56 -4.67 0.09 -2.77
CA LEU A 56 -5.64 -0.79 -3.41
C LEU A 56 -5.78 -2.12 -2.65
N ARG A 57 -4.68 -2.74 -2.25
CA ARG A 57 -4.71 -4.02 -1.52
C ARG A 57 -5.30 -3.88 -0.13
N GLU A 58 -5.00 -2.79 0.57
CA GLU A 58 -5.59 -2.47 1.86
C GLU A 58 -7.11 -2.28 1.76
N GLU A 59 -7.55 -1.49 0.78
CA GLU A 59 -8.97 -1.25 0.55
C GLU A 59 -9.73 -2.53 0.16
N ARG A 60 -9.13 -3.36 -0.69
CA ARG A 60 -9.66 -4.69 -1.02
C ARG A 60 -9.82 -5.53 0.24
N ASN A 61 -8.80 -5.59 1.08
CA ASN A 61 -8.82 -6.38 2.31
C ASN A 61 -9.89 -5.84 3.28
N ARG A 62 -10.03 -4.52 3.40
CA ARG A 62 -11.10 -3.88 4.19
C ARG A 62 -12.48 -4.32 3.74
N ARG A 63 -12.78 -4.25 2.44
CA ARG A 63 -14.07 -4.67 1.87
C ARG A 63 -14.37 -6.16 2.03
N LEU A 64 -13.34 -7.00 1.93
CA LEU A 64 -13.46 -8.44 2.20
C LEU A 64 -13.74 -8.71 3.68
N ALA A 65 -13.07 -7.99 4.59
CA ALA A 65 -13.29 -8.10 6.03
C ALA A 65 -14.72 -7.67 6.42
N GLU A 66 -15.25 -6.59 5.84
CA GLU A 66 -16.62 -6.13 6.06
C GLU A 66 -17.69 -7.17 5.70
N THR A 67 -17.38 -8.12 4.82
CA THR A 67 -18.30 -9.15 4.35
C THR A 67 -17.89 -10.55 4.82
N ASP A 68 -16.96 -10.64 5.77
CA ASP A 68 -16.39 -11.92 6.17
C ASP A 68 -17.38 -12.79 6.96
N TYR A 69 -18.30 -12.17 7.68
CA TYR A 69 -19.34 -12.84 8.45
C TYR A 69 -20.28 -13.73 7.61
N PHE A 70 -20.38 -13.50 6.31
CA PHE A 70 -21.15 -14.37 5.41
C PHE A 70 -20.50 -15.75 5.21
N ALA A 71 -19.25 -15.95 5.65
CA ALA A 71 -18.62 -17.26 5.67
C ALA A 71 -19.03 -18.13 6.88
N ASN A 72 -19.80 -17.58 7.82
CA ASN A 72 -20.31 -18.31 8.98
C ASN A 72 -21.45 -19.26 8.56
N THR A 73 -21.56 -20.40 9.25
CA THR A 73 -22.60 -21.41 8.99
C THR A 73 -24.02 -20.91 9.22
N ASP A 74 -24.18 -19.88 10.05
CA ASP A 74 -25.48 -19.31 10.43
C ASP A 74 -26.04 -18.35 9.36
N VAL A 75 -25.25 -18.01 8.34
CA VAL A 75 -25.63 -17.06 7.29
C VAL A 75 -25.56 -17.74 5.92
N THR A 76 -26.66 -17.72 5.18
CA THR A 76 -26.66 -18.15 3.78
C THR A 76 -26.13 -17.02 2.89
N MET A 77 -24.92 -17.19 2.35
CA MET A 77 -24.34 -16.29 1.36
C MET A 77 -25.14 -16.32 0.05
N SER A 78 -25.62 -15.15 -0.41
CA SER A 78 -26.24 -15.04 -1.74
C SER A 78 -25.21 -15.15 -2.86
N ASP A 79 -25.65 -15.58 -4.05
CA ASP A 79 -24.77 -15.63 -5.23
C ASP A 79 -24.17 -14.25 -5.55
N ALA A 80 -24.97 -13.19 -5.41
CA ALA A 80 -24.50 -11.82 -5.60
C ALA A 80 -23.37 -11.43 -4.64
N MET A 81 -23.41 -11.86 -3.37
CA MET A 81 -22.35 -11.59 -2.40
C MET A 81 -21.10 -12.45 -2.67
N ARG A 82 -21.27 -13.69 -3.15
CA ARG A 82 -20.17 -14.53 -3.63
C ARG A 82 -19.45 -13.87 -4.80
N ASP A 83 -20.19 -13.39 -5.79
CA ASP A 83 -19.65 -12.74 -6.98
C ASP A 83 -18.95 -11.42 -6.64
N TYR A 84 -19.55 -10.62 -5.73
CA TYR A 84 -18.92 -9.41 -5.19
C TYR A 84 -17.56 -9.71 -4.53
N ARG A 85 -17.49 -10.70 -3.64
CA ARG A 85 -16.24 -11.08 -2.96
C ARG A 85 -15.22 -11.64 -3.94
N GLN A 86 -15.65 -12.33 -4.99
CA GLN A 86 -14.75 -12.81 -6.05
C GLN A 86 -14.17 -11.63 -6.84
N ALA A 87 -15.01 -10.71 -7.31
CA ALA A 87 -14.57 -9.52 -8.03
C ALA A 87 -13.57 -8.66 -7.23
N LEU A 88 -13.72 -8.59 -5.90
CA LEU A 88 -12.72 -7.97 -5.03
C LEU A 88 -11.39 -8.73 -5.05
N ARG A 89 -11.39 -10.07 -4.98
CA ARG A 89 -10.16 -10.88 -5.01
C ARG A 89 -9.45 -10.82 -6.34
N ASP A 90 -10.19 -10.60 -7.42
CA ASP A 90 -9.64 -10.45 -8.77
C ASP A 90 -8.88 -9.12 -8.94
N LEU A 91 -8.97 -8.18 -7.99
CA LEU A 91 -8.12 -6.98 -7.97
C LEU A 91 -6.72 -7.32 -7.37
N PRO A 92 -5.62 -6.86 -8.02
CA PRO A 92 -5.54 -5.82 -9.05
C PRO A 92 -5.58 -6.30 -10.51
N ALA A 93 -5.74 -7.60 -10.78
CA ALA A 93 -5.61 -8.15 -12.14
C ALA A 93 -6.59 -7.52 -13.16
N ASN A 94 -7.70 -6.95 -12.68
CA ASN A 94 -8.72 -6.29 -13.50
C ASN A 94 -8.64 -4.75 -13.50
N THR A 95 -7.57 -4.12 -12.97
CA THR A 95 -7.38 -2.67 -13.07
C THR A 95 -6.13 -2.32 -13.87
N ALA A 96 -6.27 -1.38 -14.81
CA ALA A 96 -5.14 -0.82 -15.56
C ALA A 96 -4.39 0.23 -14.73
N ASP A 97 -5.10 0.95 -13.86
CA ASP A 97 -4.55 1.97 -12.97
C ASP A 97 -4.86 1.60 -11.50
N PRO A 98 -3.85 1.25 -10.70
CA PRO A 98 -4.05 0.98 -9.27
C PRO A 98 -4.48 2.20 -8.45
N SER A 99 -4.29 3.43 -8.95
CA SER A 99 -4.71 4.66 -8.26
C SER A 99 -6.20 4.99 -8.48
N ALA A 100 -6.81 4.42 -9.51
CA ALA A 100 -8.23 4.61 -9.85
C ALA A 100 -8.94 3.27 -10.15
N PRO A 101 -8.97 2.32 -9.19
CA PRO A 101 -9.61 1.02 -9.43
C PRO A 101 -11.13 1.14 -9.47
N THR A 102 -11.75 0.41 -10.40
CA THR A 102 -13.21 0.22 -10.43
C THR A 102 -13.61 -0.82 -9.40
N TRP A 103 -14.34 -0.41 -8.36
CA TRP A 103 -14.81 -1.31 -7.31
C TRP A 103 -16.17 -1.92 -7.66
N PRO A 104 -16.41 -3.22 -7.37
CA PRO A 104 -17.74 -3.80 -7.49
C PRO A 104 -18.69 -3.16 -6.48
N THR A 105 -19.97 -3.06 -6.84
CA THR A 105 -21.02 -2.54 -5.94
C THR A 105 -21.36 -3.61 -4.91
N LYS A 106 -21.30 -3.24 -3.62
CA LYS A 106 -21.68 -4.13 -2.53
C LYS A 106 -23.19 -4.45 -2.63
N PRO A 107 -23.59 -5.72 -2.71
CA PRO A 107 -25.01 -6.05 -2.72
C PRO A 107 -25.63 -5.78 -1.36
N THR A 108 -26.89 -5.38 -1.35
CA THR A 108 -27.68 -5.33 -0.11
C THR A 108 -27.92 -6.75 0.38
N ALA A 109 -27.80 -6.95 1.69
CA ALA A 109 -28.10 -8.23 2.35
C ALA A 109 -29.60 -8.56 2.26
#